data_AF-A0A1M7BNK2-F1
#
_entry.id   AF-A0A1M7BNK2-F1
#
_cell.length_a   1.000
_cell.length_b   1.000
_cell.length_c   1.000
_cell.angle_alpha   90.00
_cell.angle_beta   90.00
_cell.angle_gamma   90.00
#
_symmetry.space_group_name_H-M   'P 1'
#
loop_
_entity.id
_entity.type
_entity.pdbx_description
1 polymer ?
#
loop_
_entity_poly.entity_id
_entity_poly.type
_entity_poly.pdbx_seq_one_letter_code
_entity_poly.pdbx_strand_id
1 'polypeptide(L)'
;FFLMCLAIYAYKCGVPKKQLRQDMQQAFEDLQKVKHENVLTEDDIRSALEAYDKEYYNFTIKDIEALTDIRIEKNKRNGRKQAVHLQGARAIQEINDKANGTSWRLRNGRPSVREQVFRWREQHPEGRKADCHRDTGLDPKTIRKWWDYQPPVASFEDGHISVKIRPSQELSDMLVEEFKDRL
;
A
#
# COMPACT_ATOMS: atom_id res chain seq x y z
N PHE A 1 9.04 18.54 -33.30
CA PHE A 1 9.19 17.72 -32.08
C PHE A 1 9.24 18.52 -30.78
N PHE A 2 10.07 19.57 -30.66
CA PHE A 2 10.20 20.37 -29.43
C PHE A 2 8.89 21.02 -28.95
N LEU A 3 8.16 21.68 -29.86
CA LEU A 3 6.87 22.31 -29.56
C LEU A 3 5.79 21.29 -29.15
N MET A 4 5.81 20.10 -29.76
CA MET A 4 4.93 18.99 -29.37
C MET A 4 5.24 18.53 -27.94
N CYS A 5 6.52 18.33 -27.61
CA CYS A 5 6.93 17.95 -26.25
C CYS A 5 6.53 19.01 -25.22
N LEU A 6 6.64 20.30 -25.57
CA LEU A 6 6.18 21.41 -24.75
C LEU A 6 4.66 21.33 -24.49
N ALA A 7 3.86 21.06 -25.52
CA ALA A 7 2.41 20.92 -25.38
C ALA A 7 2.01 19.72 -24.48
N ILE A 8 2.64 18.57 -24.69
CA ILE A 8 2.44 17.37 -23.86
C ILE A 8 2.80 17.65 -22.40
N TYR A 9 3.96 18.29 -22.17
CA TYR A 9 4.43 18.59 -20.84
C TYR A 9 3.55 19.63 -20.13
N ALA A 10 3.11 20.67 -20.84
CA ALA A 10 2.17 21.67 -20.33
C ALA A 10 0.85 21.03 -19.87
N TYR A 11 0.30 20.09 -20.64
CA TYR A 11 -0.91 19.35 -20.25
C TYR A 11 -0.68 18.51 -18.97
N LYS A 12 0.46 17.85 -18.85
CA LYS A 12 0.85 17.10 -17.62
C LYS A 12 1.00 18.00 -16.39
N CYS A 13 1.47 19.23 -16.58
CA CYS A 13 1.63 20.21 -15.53
C CYS A 13 0.35 21.00 -15.21
N GLY A 14 -0.74 20.80 -15.96
CA GLY A 14 -1.99 21.54 -15.79
C GLY A 14 -1.89 23.01 -16.22
N VAL A 15 -0.96 23.34 -17.12
CA VAL A 15 -0.82 24.70 -17.67
C VAL A 15 -1.97 24.97 -18.63
N PRO A 16 -2.76 26.05 -18.48
CA PRO A 16 -3.88 26.33 -19.37
C PRO A 16 -3.46 26.49 -20.84
N LYS A 17 -4.27 25.97 -21.78
CA LYS A 17 -3.98 26.04 -23.23
C LYS A 17 -3.70 27.45 -23.74
N LYS A 18 -4.35 28.48 -23.17
CA LYS A 18 -4.10 29.89 -23.51
C LYS A 18 -2.67 30.31 -23.15
N GLN A 19 -2.20 29.94 -21.96
CA GLN A 19 -0.83 30.21 -21.50
C GLN A 19 0.17 29.47 -22.38
N LEU A 20 -0.05 28.18 -22.61
CA LEU A 20 0.78 27.37 -23.52
C LEU A 20 0.94 28.02 -24.90
N ARG A 21 -0.13 28.55 -25.49
CA ARG A 21 -0.06 29.20 -26.80
C ARG A 21 0.86 30.44 -26.79
N GLN A 22 0.85 31.22 -25.72
CA GLN A 22 1.74 32.37 -25.56
C GLN A 22 3.19 31.91 -25.37
N ASP A 23 3.41 30.91 -24.51
CA ASP A 23 4.75 30.34 -24.27
C ASP A 23 5.34 29.73 -25.55
N MET A 24 4.52 29.06 -26.36
CA MET A 24 4.93 28.51 -27.66
C MET A 24 5.31 29.59 -28.66
N GLN A 25 4.59 30.72 -28.69
CA GLN A 25 4.91 31.83 -29.59
C GLN A 25 6.25 32.45 -29.23
N GLN A 26 6.50 32.65 -27.92
CA GLN A 26 7.79 33.16 -27.44
C GLN A 26 8.93 32.19 -27.77
N ALA A 27 8.74 30.89 -27.50
CA ALA A 27 9.72 29.87 -27.84
C ALA A 27 9.95 29.80 -29.36
N PHE A 28 8.92 30.00 -30.18
CA PHE A 28 9.02 29.99 -31.64
C PHE A 28 9.94 31.12 -32.16
N GLU A 29 9.80 32.34 -31.63
CA GLU A 29 10.67 33.48 -31.98
C GLU A 29 12.15 33.20 -31.65
N ASP A 30 12.41 32.55 -30.52
CA ASP A 30 13.77 32.17 -30.13
C ASP A 30 14.31 31.03 -30.99
N LEU A 31 13.48 30.02 -31.27
CA LEU A 31 13.87 28.90 -32.13
C LEU A 31 14.18 29.37 -33.55
N GLN A 32 13.47 30.36 -34.10
CA GLN A 32 13.76 30.91 -35.44
C GLN A 32 15.18 31.49 -35.58
N LYS A 33 15.84 31.86 -34.47
CA LYS A 33 17.22 32.40 -34.49
C LYS A 33 18.27 31.30 -34.72
N VAL A 34 17.90 30.03 -34.55
CA VAL A 34 18.78 28.87 -34.76
C VAL A 34 18.60 28.36 -36.19
N LYS A 35 19.69 27.94 -36.83
CA LYS A 35 19.63 27.35 -38.17
C LYS A 35 19.02 25.94 -38.08
N HIS A 36 17.87 25.76 -38.72
CA HIS A 36 17.21 24.45 -38.85
C HIS A 36 17.37 23.91 -40.27
N GLU A 37 17.48 22.59 -40.43
CA GLU A 37 17.38 21.95 -41.74
C GLU A 37 15.95 22.06 -42.32
N ASN A 38 14.94 22.01 -41.44
CA ASN A 38 13.54 22.25 -41.77
C ASN A 38 13.06 23.51 -41.07
N VAL A 39 12.65 24.52 -41.84
CA VAL A 39 12.28 25.84 -41.30
C VAL A 39 10.98 25.73 -40.51
N LEU A 40 11.02 26.22 -39.27
CA LEU A 40 9.85 26.31 -38.40
C LEU A 40 8.84 27.34 -38.92
N THR A 41 7.57 26.94 -38.95
CA THR A 41 6.42 27.72 -39.43
C THR A 41 5.32 27.80 -38.38
N GLU A 42 4.36 28.71 -38.55
CA GLU A 42 3.19 28.79 -37.65
C GLU A 42 2.35 27.49 -37.65
N ASP A 43 2.40 26.73 -38.75
CA ASP A 43 1.73 25.43 -38.85
C ASP A 43 2.30 24.42 -37.85
N ASP A 44 3.58 24.52 -37.48
CA ASP A 44 4.19 23.69 -36.44
C ASP A 44 3.60 23.99 -35.05
N ILE A 45 3.24 25.25 -34.77
CA ILE A 45 2.54 25.62 -33.53
C ILE A 45 1.14 25.01 -33.53
N ARG A 46 0.41 25.11 -34.64
CA ARG A 46 -0.93 24.53 -34.77
C ARG A 46 -0.90 23.01 -34.57
N SER A 47 0.00 22.32 -35.26
CA SER A 47 0.15 20.86 -35.15
C SER A 47 0.57 20.45 -33.74
N ALA A 48 1.49 21.17 -33.10
CA ALA A 48 1.89 20.86 -31.74
C ALA A 48 0.77 21.07 -30.70
N LEU A 49 -0.14 22.04 -30.91
CA LEU A 49 -1.30 22.25 -30.04
C LEU A 49 -2.34 21.12 -30.10
N GLU A 50 -2.29 20.25 -31.11
CA GLU A 50 -3.09 19.01 -31.17
C GLU A 50 -2.61 17.99 -30.14
N ALA A 51 -1.33 18.06 -29.73
CA ALA A 51 -0.76 17.19 -28.71
C ALA A 51 -1.10 17.63 -27.26
N TYR A 52 -1.82 18.75 -27.08
CA TYR A 52 -2.39 19.15 -25.80
C TYR A 52 -3.66 18.31 -25.51
N ASP A 53 -3.46 17.02 -25.30
CA ASP A 53 -4.53 16.05 -25.04
C ASP A 53 -4.09 14.99 -24.01
N LYS A 54 -5.08 14.38 -23.35
CA LYS A 54 -4.89 13.28 -22.40
C LYS A 54 -4.34 12.02 -23.07
N GLU A 55 -4.60 11.78 -24.34
CA GLU A 55 -4.09 10.61 -25.07
C GLU A 55 -2.55 10.55 -25.03
N TYR A 56 -1.89 11.70 -24.99
CA TYR A 56 -0.42 11.80 -24.90
C TYR A 56 0.12 11.67 -23.46
N TYR A 57 -0.70 11.24 -22.48
CA TYR A 57 -0.21 10.98 -21.12
C TYR A 57 0.80 9.82 -21.04
N ASN A 58 0.77 8.91 -22.01
CA ASN A 58 1.73 7.81 -22.13
C ASN A 58 3.18 8.27 -22.36
N PHE A 59 3.39 9.47 -22.92
CA PHE A 59 4.72 10.05 -23.07
C PHE A 59 5.35 10.29 -21.71
N THR A 60 6.45 9.61 -21.41
CA THR A 60 7.11 9.76 -20.12
C THR A 60 8.02 10.99 -20.11
N ILE A 61 8.37 11.48 -18.90
CA ILE A 61 9.39 12.53 -18.78
C ILE A 61 10.69 12.09 -19.46
N LYS A 62 11.07 10.82 -19.34
CA LYS A 62 12.29 10.29 -19.97
C LYS A 62 12.24 10.41 -21.50
N ASP A 63 11.09 10.15 -22.11
CA ASP A 63 10.93 10.26 -23.57
C ASP A 63 11.03 11.72 -24.01
N ILE A 64 10.46 12.65 -23.22
CA ILE A 64 10.58 14.09 -23.47
C ILE A 64 12.05 14.52 -23.36
N GLU A 65 12.77 14.12 -22.30
CA GLU A 65 14.19 14.42 -22.13
C GLU A 65 15.02 13.86 -23.31
N ALA A 66 14.75 12.63 -23.74
CA ALA A 66 15.46 12.01 -24.87
C ALA A 66 15.20 12.71 -26.21
N LEU A 67 13.99 13.22 -26.45
CA LEU A 67 13.64 13.93 -27.68
C LEU A 67 14.11 15.39 -27.70
N THR A 68 14.20 16.03 -26.53
CA THR A 68 14.48 17.46 -26.43
C THR A 68 15.90 17.79 -25.97
N ASP A 69 16.61 16.81 -25.40
CA ASP A 69 17.87 16.98 -24.68
C ASP A 69 17.78 17.99 -23.50
N ILE A 70 16.56 18.27 -23.04
CA ILE A 70 16.29 19.15 -21.89
C ILE A 70 16.11 18.28 -20.65
N ARG A 71 16.95 18.51 -19.62
CA ARG A 71 16.78 17.87 -18.32
C ARG A 71 15.57 18.45 -17.59
N ILE A 72 14.65 17.58 -17.18
CA ILE A 72 13.46 17.95 -16.39
C ILE A 72 13.60 17.41 -14.97
N GLU A 73 13.67 18.32 -13.99
CA GLU A 73 13.67 17.92 -12.58
C GLU A 73 12.29 17.44 -12.13
N LYS A 74 12.26 16.30 -11.42
CA LYS A 74 11.00 15.75 -10.91
C LYS A 74 10.52 16.52 -9.69
N ASN A 75 9.27 16.96 -9.73
CA ASN A 75 8.61 17.55 -8.57
C ASN A 75 8.61 16.60 -7.37
N LYS A 76 9.12 17.06 -6.23
CA LYS A 76 9.02 16.35 -4.95
C LYS A 76 7.62 16.57 -4.36
N ARG A 77 6.82 15.50 -4.24
CA ARG A 77 5.44 15.55 -3.69
C ARG A 77 5.36 16.06 -2.26
N ASN A 78 6.44 15.90 -1.48
CA ASN A 78 6.52 16.35 -0.10
C ASN A 78 7.97 16.80 0.15
N GLY A 79 8.20 18.07 0.51
CA GLY A 79 9.54 18.58 0.80
C GLY A 79 10.18 17.96 2.06
N ARG A 80 9.40 17.21 2.84
CA ARG A 80 9.87 16.50 4.03
C ARG A 80 10.76 15.33 3.63
N LYS A 81 11.96 15.28 4.21
CA LYS A 81 12.83 14.10 4.16
C LYS A 81 12.06 12.89 4.68
N GLN A 82 12.24 11.73 4.05
CA GLN A 82 11.58 10.47 4.43
C GLN A 82 11.69 10.18 5.94
N ALA A 83 12.84 10.47 6.54
CA ALA A 83 13.06 10.31 7.97
C ALA A 83 12.06 11.09 8.83
N VAL A 84 11.79 12.36 8.50
CA VAL A 84 10.84 13.22 9.23
C VAL A 84 9.41 12.73 9.05
N HIS A 85 9.05 12.29 7.83
CA HIS A 85 7.74 11.72 7.57
C HIS A 85 7.50 10.45 8.39
N LEU A 86 8.47 9.53 8.41
CA LEU A 86 8.38 8.30 9.20
C LEU A 86 8.36 8.57 10.70
N GLN A 87 9.08 9.59 11.18
CA GLN A 87 9.04 9.99 12.58
C GLN A 87 7.63 10.43 13.00
N GLY A 88 6.97 11.27 12.20
CA GLY A 88 5.59 11.69 12.46
C GLY A 88 4.61 10.53 12.43
N ALA A 89 4.72 9.63 11.43
CA ALA A 89 3.87 8.45 11.35
C ALA A 89 4.02 7.53 12.57
N ARG A 90 5.27 7.30 13.01
CA ARG A 90 5.56 6.48 14.21
C ARG A 90 5.05 7.12 15.49
N ALA A 91 5.14 8.44 15.63
CA ALA A 91 4.64 9.15 16.81
C ALA A 91 3.11 9.03 16.94
N ILE A 92 2.38 9.24 15.84
CA ILE A 92 0.92 9.06 15.79
C ILE A 92 0.56 7.60 16.12
N GLN A 93 1.30 6.67 15.56
CA GLN A 93 1.11 5.25 15.81
C GLN A 93 1.32 4.90 17.30
N GLU A 94 2.36 5.43 17.94
CA GLU A 94 2.62 5.19 19.36
C GLU A 94 1.51 5.73 20.26
N ILE A 95 0.98 6.91 19.94
CA ILE A 95 -0.18 7.49 20.64
C ILE A 95 -1.39 6.57 20.51
N ASN A 96 -1.68 6.09 19.30
CA ASN A 96 -2.82 5.20 19.05
C ASN A 96 -2.65 3.84 19.74
N ASP A 97 -1.44 3.27 19.73
CA ASP A 97 -1.13 2.01 20.41
C ASP A 97 -1.38 2.15 21.92
N LYS A 98 -0.89 3.23 22.54
CA LYS A 98 -1.13 3.51 23.96
C LYS A 98 -2.63 3.71 24.27
N ALA A 99 -3.34 4.49 23.46
CA ALA A 99 -4.74 4.82 23.70
C ALA A 99 -5.66 3.58 23.58
N ASN A 100 -5.36 2.68 22.65
CA ASN A 100 -6.19 1.48 22.41
C ASN A 100 -5.71 0.24 23.19
N GLY A 101 -4.63 0.35 23.98
CA GLY A 101 -3.98 -0.82 24.59
C GLY A 101 -3.49 -1.84 23.56
N THR A 102 -3.23 -1.40 22.32
CA THR A 102 -2.74 -2.23 21.24
C THR A 102 -1.24 -2.06 21.07
N SER A 103 -0.59 -3.03 20.46
CA SER A 103 0.78 -2.87 19.99
C SER A 103 0.88 -3.43 18.59
N TRP A 104 1.22 -2.58 17.65
CA TRP A 104 1.45 -3.02 16.27
C TRP A 104 2.61 -4.02 16.17
N ARG A 105 3.57 -3.98 17.11
CA ARG A 105 4.67 -4.95 17.19
C ARG A 105 4.22 -6.35 17.64
N LEU A 106 3.10 -6.44 18.35
CA LEU A 106 2.54 -7.70 18.83
C LEU A 106 1.69 -8.44 17.78
N ARG A 107 1.69 -8.00 16.50
CA ARG A 107 0.87 -8.60 15.42
C ARG A 107 -0.64 -8.64 15.74
N ASN A 108 -1.14 -7.71 16.56
CA ASN A 108 -2.56 -7.60 16.95
C ASN A 108 -3.56 -7.29 15.80
N GLY A 109 -3.14 -7.35 14.53
CA GLY A 109 -3.99 -7.05 13.38
C GLY A 109 -4.48 -8.25 12.57
N ARG A 110 -3.79 -9.40 12.63
CA ARG A 110 -4.22 -10.60 11.89
C ARG A 110 -4.06 -11.84 12.77
N PRO A 111 -5.17 -12.44 13.24
CA PRO A 111 -5.15 -13.74 13.91
C PRO A 111 -4.29 -14.71 13.09
N SER A 112 -3.39 -15.44 13.76
CA SER A 112 -2.58 -16.40 13.05
C SER A 112 -3.51 -17.44 12.43
N VAL A 113 -3.44 -17.60 11.11
CA VAL A 113 -4.34 -18.53 10.39
C VAL A 113 -4.25 -19.95 10.97
N ARG A 114 -3.09 -20.34 11.53
CA ARG A 114 -2.90 -21.59 12.27
C ARG A 114 -3.78 -21.69 13.54
N GLU A 115 -3.88 -20.61 14.31
CA GLU A 115 -4.66 -20.54 15.55
C GLU A 115 -6.15 -20.51 15.23
N GLN A 116 -6.53 -19.86 14.13
CA GLN A 116 -7.90 -19.85 13.65
C GLN A 116 -8.37 -21.27 13.27
N VAL A 117 -7.56 -22.02 12.49
CA VAL A 117 -7.85 -23.42 12.15
C VAL A 117 -7.90 -24.30 13.40
N PHE A 118 -6.95 -24.13 14.33
CA PHE A 118 -6.91 -24.89 15.58
C PHE A 118 -8.15 -24.64 16.45
N ARG A 119 -8.50 -23.38 16.72
CA ARG A 119 -9.69 -23.03 17.52
C ARG A 119 -10.97 -23.54 16.88
N TRP A 120 -11.08 -23.49 15.55
CA TRP A 120 -12.24 -24.05 14.84
C TRP A 120 -12.34 -25.56 15.07
N ARG A 121 -11.22 -26.30 15.02
CA ARG A 121 -11.18 -27.75 15.30
C ARG A 121 -11.52 -28.09 16.75
N GLU A 122 -11.10 -27.26 17.72
CA GLU A 122 -11.48 -27.46 19.13
C GLU A 122 -13.00 -27.35 19.34
N GLN A 123 -13.65 -26.44 18.61
CA GLN A 123 -15.11 -26.25 18.67
C GLN A 123 -15.87 -27.29 17.83
N HIS A 124 -15.24 -27.88 16.81
CA HIS A 124 -15.83 -28.84 15.88
C HIS A 124 -14.97 -30.12 15.82
N PRO A 125 -14.98 -30.96 16.87
CA PRO A 125 -14.14 -32.16 16.94
C PRO A 125 -14.41 -33.16 15.81
N GLU A 126 -15.64 -33.23 15.31
CA GLU A 126 -16.07 -34.08 14.17
C GLU A 126 -16.00 -33.36 12.81
N GLY A 127 -15.56 -32.10 12.79
CA GLY A 127 -15.58 -31.25 11.60
C GLY A 127 -14.53 -31.64 10.56
N ARG A 128 -14.90 -31.61 9.27
CA ARG A 128 -13.98 -31.91 8.17
C ARG A 128 -13.28 -30.64 7.64
N LYS A 129 -12.18 -30.81 6.91
CA LYS A 129 -11.44 -29.71 6.25
C LYS A 129 -12.33 -28.84 5.36
N ALA A 130 -13.33 -29.45 4.72
CA ALA A 130 -14.30 -28.76 3.86
C ALA A 130 -15.26 -27.87 4.67
N ASP A 131 -15.69 -28.31 5.86
CA ASP A 131 -16.55 -27.54 6.74
C ASP A 131 -15.79 -26.33 7.29
N CYS A 132 -14.52 -26.51 7.67
CA CYS A 132 -13.64 -25.42 8.08
C CYS A 132 -13.50 -24.35 6.99
N HIS A 133 -13.39 -24.76 5.71
CA HIS A 133 -13.35 -23.82 4.58
C HIS A 133 -14.66 -23.02 4.46
N ARG A 134 -15.80 -23.70 4.54
CA ARG A 134 -17.12 -23.08 4.46
C ARG A 134 -17.34 -22.04 5.57
N ASP A 135 -16.89 -22.34 6.78
CA ASP A 135 -17.16 -21.50 7.95
C ASP A 135 -16.14 -20.36 8.12
N THR A 136 -14.88 -20.59 7.75
CA THR A 136 -13.79 -19.62 7.97
C THR A 136 -13.39 -18.84 6.72
N GLY A 137 -13.81 -19.28 5.52
CA GLY A 137 -13.38 -18.71 4.23
C GLY A 137 -11.89 -18.89 3.92
N LEU A 138 -11.16 -19.66 4.73
CA LEU A 138 -9.73 -19.89 4.55
C LEU A 138 -9.46 -20.76 3.32
N ASP A 139 -8.37 -20.47 2.60
CA ASP A 139 -7.97 -21.27 1.44
C ASP A 139 -7.77 -22.76 1.80
N PRO A 140 -8.30 -23.71 1.01
CA PRO A 140 -8.20 -25.14 1.31
C PRO A 140 -6.77 -25.68 1.43
N LYS A 141 -5.77 -25.08 0.78
CA LYS A 141 -4.36 -25.47 0.96
C LYS A 141 -3.85 -24.99 2.31
N THR A 142 -4.27 -23.80 2.74
CA THR A 142 -3.92 -23.25 4.05
C THR A 142 -4.51 -24.08 5.19
N ILE A 143 -5.77 -24.52 5.06
CA ILE A 143 -6.41 -25.43 6.02
C ILE A 143 -5.67 -26.77 6.07
N ARG A 144 -5.36 -27.38 4.91
CA ARG A 144 -4.58 -28.64 4.88
C ARG A 144 -3.23 -28.50 5.56
N LYS A 145 -2.52 -27.39 5.34
CA LYS A 145 -1.20 -27.11 5.92
C LYS A 145 -1.24 -27.04 7.44
N TRP A 146 -2.29 -26.45 8.02
CA TRP A 146 -2.39 -26.22 9.47
C TRP A 146 -3.35 -27.17 10.17
N TRP A 147 -3.91 -28.16 9.47
CA TRP A 147 -4.92 -29.05 10.05
C TRP A 147 -4.40 -29.77 11.29
N ASP A 148 -3.20 -30.34 11.19
CA ASP A 148 -2.58 -31.14 12.25
C ASP A 148 -1.72 -30.29 13.21
N TYR A 149 -1.80 -28.96 13.11
CA TYR A 149 -1.11 -28.06 14.03
C TYR A 149 -1.63 -28.25 15.45
N GLN A 150 -0.71 -28.51 16.39
CA GLN A 150 -0.96 -28.47 17.81
C GLN A 150 -0.16 -27.30 18.40
N PRO A 151 -0.78 -26.39 19.14
CA PRO A 151 -0.02 -25.35 19.84
C PRO A 151 0.91 -26.00 20.87
N PRO A 152 2.09 -25.40 21.12
CA PRO A 152 2.99 -25.91 22.15
C PRO A 152 2.31 -25.88 23.52
N VAL A 153 2.55 -26.93 24.32
CA VAL A 153 1.93 -27.13 25.66
C VAL A 153 2.31 -26.01 26.63
N ALA A 154 3.51 -25.46 26.47
CA ALA A 154 3.97 -24.27 27.17
C ALA A 154 4.34 -23.20 26.14
N SER A 155 3.80 -21.99 26.31
CA SER A 155 4.24 -20.81 25.58
C SER A 155 4.90 -19.81 26.54
N PHE A 156 6.06 -19.32 26.14
CA PHE A 156 6.78 -18.25 26.84
C PHE A 156 6.47 -16.94 26.15
N GLU A 157 5.69 -16.08 26.80
CA GLU A 157 5.40 -14.72 26.32
C GLU A 157 5.65 -13.74 27.47
N ASP A 158 6.39 -12.66 27.20
CA ASP A 158 6.66 -11.56 28.14
C ASP A 158 7.11 -12.00 29.55
N GLY A 159 8.01 -13.00 29.61
CA GLY A 159 8.58 -13.50 30.87
C GLY A 159 7.65 -14.43 31.67
N HIS A 160 6.46 -14.74 31.16
CA HIS A 160 5.49 -15.62 31.79
C HIS A 160 5.37 -16.94 31.02
N ILE A 161 5.26 -18.05 31.77
CA ILE A 161 5.02 -19.38 31.21
C ILE A 161 3.52 -19.65 31.26
N SER A 162 2.88 -19.72 30.10
CA SER A 162 1.48 -20.15 29.99
C SER A 162 1.45 -21.63 29.61
N VAL A 163 0.94 -22.48 30.50
CA VAL A 163 0.78 -23.92 30.24
C VAL A 163 -0.71 -24.24 30.07
N LYS A 164 -1.08 -24.80 28.92
CA LYS A 164 -2.45 -25.29 28.70
C LYS A 164 -2.60 -26.69 29.29
N ILE A 165 -3.12 -26.78 30.51
CA ILE A 165 -3.40 -28.05 31.20
C ILE A 165 -4.89 -28.36 31.04
N ARG A 166 -5.24 -29.58 30.62
CA ARG A 166 -6.61 -30.10 30.81
C ARG A 166 -6.73 -30.50 32.28
N PRO A 167 -7.60 -29.87 33.08
CA PRO A 167 -7.78 -30.26 34.48
C PRO A 167 -8.28 -31.70 34.54
N SER A 168 -7.86 -32.44 35.57
CA SER A 168 -8.47 -33.74 35.89
C SER A 168 -9.95 -33.55 36.19
N GLN A 169 -10.75 -34.62 36.03
CA GLN A 169 -12.17 -34.56 36.35
C GLN A 169 -12.41 -34.06 37.78
N GLU A 170 -11.62 -34.54 38.75
CA GLU A 170 -11.68 -34.10 40.16
C GLU A 170 -11.42 -32.59 40.33
N LEU A 171 -10.45 -32.02 39.60
CA LEU A 171 -10.17 -30.58 39.65
C LEU A 171 -11.26 -29.76 38.96
N SER A 172 -11.82 -30.29 37.87
CA SER A 172 -12.94 -29.66 37.18
C SER A 172 -14.18 -29.62 38.08
N ASP A 173 -14.48 -30.70 38.78
CA ASP A 173 -15.63 -30.80 39.68
C ASP A 173 -15.45 -29.88 40.89
N MET A 174 -14.26 -29.82 41.49
CA MET A 174 -13.94 -28.88 42.57
C MET A 174 -14.12 -27.41 42.16
N LEU A 175 -13.63 -27.02 40.98
CA LEU A 175 -13.78 -25.65 40.50
C LEU A 175 -15.25 -25.31 40.25
N VAL A 176 -16.02 -26.23 39.67
CA VAL A 176 -17.46 -26.03 39.44
C VAL A 176 -18.21 -25.81 40.75
N GLU A 177 -17.89 -26.56 41.81
CA GLU A 177 -18.48 -26.35 43.14
C GLU A 177 -18.03 -25.02 43.76
N GLU A 178 -16.75 -24.67 43.69
CA GLU A 178 -16.22 -23.40 44.22
C GLU A 178 -16.84 -22.16 43.54
N PHE A 179 -17.20 -22.25 42.26
CA PHE A 179 -17.90 -21.18 41.55
C PHE A 179 -19.41 -21.14 41.82
N LYS A 180 -20.03 -22.23 42.28
CA LYS A 180 -21.44 -22.23 42.71
C LYS A 180 -21.62 -21.51 44.05
N ASP A 181 -20.66 -21.62 44.96
CA ASP A 181 -20.70 -20.98 46.28
C ASP A 181 -20.47 -19.45 46.25
N ARG A 182 -20.14 -18.89 45.09
CA ARG A 182 -19.86 -17.45 44.90
C ARG A 182 -20.95 -16.69 44.13
N LEU A 183 -22.11 -17.33 43.90
CA LEU A 183 -23.35 -16.75 43.38
C LEU A 183 -24.40 -16.65 44.49
#